data_AF-A0AA90U472-F1
#
_entry.id   AF-A0AA90U472-F1
#
_cell.length_a   1.000
_cell.length_b   1.000
_cell.length_c   1.000
_cell.angle_alpha   90.00
_cell.angle_beta   90.00
_cell.angle_gamma   90.00
#
_symmetry.space_group_name_H-M   'P 1'
#
loop_
_entity.id
_entity.type
_entity.pdbx_description
1 polymer ?
#
loop_
_entity_poly.entity_id
_entity_poly.type
_entity_poly.pdbx_seq_one_letter_code
_entity_poly.pdbx_strand_id
1 'polypeptide(L)'
;MSSHSGPADESSKTELNHKLEELSELLNEPVMKSTARLSILITLALNTKLTFTELLTITSIGKGSLSNHIEKLASSGLVNVRTVFRSSGPRVIIEITEKGKLAYKKYSEILRYLI
;
A
#
# COMPACT_ATOMS: atom_id res chain seq x y z
N MET A 1 -43.13 -19.36 -2.31
CA MET A 1 -42.14 -19.60 -3.38
C MET A 1 -40.77 -19.41 -2.76
N SER A 2 -40.23 -20.48 -2.17
CA SER A 2 -38.95 -20.44 -1.45
C SER A 2 -37.83 -20.66 -2.45
N SER A 3 -37.09 -19.60 -2.79
CA SER A 3 -35.86 -19.70 -3.57
C SER A 3 -34.83 -20.43 -2.71
N HIS A 4 -34.60 -21.69 -3.05
CA HIS A 4 -33.59 -22.56 -2.46
C HIS A 4 -32.20 -22.05 -2.88
N SER A 5 -31.46 -21.43 -1.98
CA SER A 5 -30.04 -21.14 -2.14
C SER A 5 -29.27 -22.47 -2.03
N GLY A 6 -28.75 -22.95 -3.15
CA GLY A 6 -28.00 -24.21 -3.21
C GLY A 6 -26.58 -24.10 -2.61
N PRO A 7 -25.91 -25.24 -2.35
CA PRO A 7 -24.60 -25.29 -1.67
C PRO A 7 -23.46 -24.54 -2.39
N ALA A 8 -23.59 -24.25 -3.68
CA ALA A 8 -22.61 -23.44 -4.43
C ALA A 8 -22.67 -21.93 -4.09
N ASP A 9 -23.85 -21.42 -3.70
CA ASP A 9 -24.03 -20.02 -3.29
C ASP A 9 -23.44 -19.77 -1.89
N GLU A 10 -23.53 -20.78 -1.01
CA GLU A 10 -22.95 -20.73 0.34
C GLU A 10 -21.42 -20.79 0.33
N SER A 11 -20.84 -21.63 -0.53
CA SER A 11 -19.38 -21.74 -0.71
C SER A 11 -18.76 -20.43 -1.21
N SER A 12 -19.42 -19.77 -2.19
CA SER A 12 -18.93 -18.51 -2.77
C SER A 12 -19.04 -17.34 -1.78
N LYS A 13 -20.12 -17.28 -1.00
CA LYS A 13 -20.27 -16.30 0.11
C LYS A 13 -19.22 -16.49 1.19
N THR A 14 -18.90 -17.74 1.52
CA THR A 14 -17.87 -18.06 2.52
C THR A 14 -16.50 -17.57 2.08
N GLU A 15 -16.13 -17.80 0.80
CA GLU A 15 -14.85 -17.35 0.25
C GLU A 15 -14.76 -15.81 0.17
N LEU A 16 -15.86 -15.15 -0.18
CA LEU A 16 -15.95 -13.69 -0.19
C LEU A 16 -15.74 -13.09 1.22
N ASN A 17 -16.41 -13.65 2.23
CA ASN A 17 -16.27 -13.20 3.61
C ASN A 17 -14.83 -13.37 4.10
N HIS A 18 -14.18 -14.49 3.77
CA HIS A 18 -12.78 -14.71 4.08
C HIS A 18 -11.86 -13.64 3.47
N LYS A 19 -12.09 -13.25 2.22
CA LYS A 19 -11.32 -12.18 1.57
C LYS A 19 -11.55 -10.80 2.18
N LEU A 20 -12.77 -10.52 2.66
CA LEU A 20 -13.06 -9.31 3.41
C LEU A 20 -12.35 -9.28 4.78
N GLU A 21 -12.28 -10.42 5.47
CA GLU A 21 -11.50 -10.57 6.71
C GLU A 21 -10.01 -10.32 6.47
N GLU A 22 -9.42 -10.95 5.44
CA GLU A 22 -8.02 -10.72 5.06
C GLU A 22 -7.73 -9.24 4.75
N LEU A 23 -8.65 -8.55 4.05
CA LEU A 23 -8.53 -7.12 3.76
C LEU A 23 -8.57 -6.31 5.06
N SER A 24 -9.52 -6.60 5.95
CA SER A 24 -9.69 -5.92 7.23
C SER A 24 -8.45 -6.06 8.10
N GLU A 25 -7.87 -7.25 8.20
CA GLU A 25 -6.63 -7.50 8.94
C GLU A 25 -5.47 -6.66 8.36
N LEU A 26 -5.27 -6.70 7.04
CA LEU A 26 -4.22 -5.94 6.38
C LEU A 26 -4.35 -4.44 6.63
N LEU A 27 -5.56 -3.88 6.56
CA LEU A 27 -5.80 -2.45 6.76
C LEU A 27 -5.71 -2.03 8.24
N ASN A 28 -5.86 -2.96 9.18
CA ASN A 28 -5.74 -2.69 10.61
C ASN A 28 -4.29 -2.70 11.11
N GLU A 29 -3.36 -3.26 10.35
CA GLU A 29 -1.93 -3.17 10.65
C GLU A 29 -1.50 -1.71 10.89
N PRO A 30 -0.79 -1.39 11.98
CA PRO A 30 -0.45 0.00 12.33
C PRO A 30 0.22 0.77 11.21
N VAL A 31 0.97 0.08 10.33
CA VAL A 31 1.63 0.67 9.15
C VAL A 31 0.68 0.97 7.99
N MET A 32 -0.40 0.19 7.83
CA MET A 32 -1.38 0.30 6.74
C MET A 32 -2.64 1.08 7.11
N LYS A 33 -2.86 1.35 8.41
CA LYS A 33 -3.99 2.12 8.96
C LYS A 33 -3.94 3.62 8.64
N SER A 34 -3.59 3.97 7.41
CA SER A 34 -3.56 5.32 6.86
C SER A 34 -3.59 5.23 5.35
N THR A 35 -4.63 5.81 4.75
CA THR A 35 -4.80 5.91 3.30
C THR A 35 -3.62 6.59 2.61
N ALA A 36 -3.00 7.58 3.27
CA ALA A 36 -1.80 8.26 2.78
C ALA A 36 -0.59 7.31 2.63
N ARG A 37 -0.32 6.45 3.62
CA ARG A 37 0.77 5.46 3.54
C ARG A 37 0.50 4.40 2.47
N LEU A 38 -0.74 3.95 2.37
CA LEU A 38 -1.15 3.02 1.32
C LEU A 38 -0.97 3.63 -0.07
N SER A 39 -1.38 4.90 -0.26
CA SER A 39 -1.18 5.65 -1.50
C SER A 39 0.31 5.78 -1.88
N ILE A 40 1.17 6.12 -0.91
CA ILE A 40 2.64 6.18 -1.13
C ILE A 40 3.17 4.80 -1.55
N LEU A 41 2.77 3.73 -0.86
CA LEU A 41 3.26 2.39 -1.15
C LEU A 41 2.81 1.89 -2.53
N ILE A 42 1.55 2.11 -2.90
CA ILE A 42 1.03 1.81 -4.24
C ILE A 42 1.80 2.61 -5.30
N THR A 43 2.00 3.90 -5.06
CA THR A 43 2.74 4.78 -5.98
C THR A 43 4.16 4.25 -6.22
N LEU A 44 4.85 3.82 -5.18
CA LEU A 44 6.21 3.26 -5.29
C LEU A 44 6.23 1.82 -5.84
N ALA A 45 5.17 1.04 -5.64
CA ALA A 45 5.06 -0.28 -6.25
C ALA A 45 4.97 -0.18 -7.77
N LEU A 46 4.28 0.86 -8.27
CA LEU A 46 4.21 1.19 -9.69
C LEU A 46 5.46 1.94 -10.20
N ASN A 47 6.14 2.67 -9.32
CA ASN A 47 7.35 3.43 -9.61
C ASN A 47 8.44 3.06 -8.61
N THR A 48 9.18 1.99 -8.89
CA THR A 48 10.12 1.32 -7.96
C THR A 48 10.92 2.25 -7.05
N LYS A 49 11.32 3.42 -7.55
CA LYS A 49 11.89 4.51 -6.78
C LYS A 49 11.40 5.85 -7.29
N LEU A 50 11.25 6.81 -6.38
CA LEU A 50 10.91 8.19 -6.68
C LEU A 50 11.68 9.15 -5.76
N THR A 51 11.88 10.38 -6.21
CA THR A 51 12.31 11.46 -5.34
C THR A 51 11.17 11.89 -4.40
N PHE A 52 11.53 12.55 -3.30
CA PHE A 52 10.54 13.14 -2.39
C PHE A 52 9.59 14.11 -3.12
N THR A 53 10.12 14.91 -4.05
CA THR A 53 9.31 15.88 -4.81
C THR A 53 8.36 15.20 -5.77
N GLU A 54 8.78 14.14 -6.46
CA GLU A 54 7.87 13.36 -7.32
C GLU A 54 6.75 12.71 -6.51
N LEU A 55 7.06 12.13 -5.35
CA LEU A 55 6.04 11.59 -4.45
C LEU A 55 5.05 12.67 -3.98
N LEU A 56 5.55 13.84 -3.61
CA LEU A 56 4.71 14.98 -3.22
C LEU A 56 3.76 15.38 -4.35
N THR A 57 4.27 15.49 -5.58
CA THR A 57 3.46 15.83 -6.75
C THR A 57 2.41 14.76 -7.06
N ILE A 58 2.79 13.48 -7.09
CA ILE A 58 1.87 12.39 -7.45
C ILE A 58 0.80 12.17 -6.38
N THR A 59 1.18 12.17 -5.11
CA THR A 59 0.26 11.84 -4.01
C THR A 59 -0.54 13.05 -3.50
N SER A 60 -0.12 14.27 -3.84
CA SER A 60 -0.67 15.53 -3.31
C SER A 60 -0.64 15.63 -1.77
N ILE A 61 0.18 14.80 -1.11
CA ILE A 61 0.34 14.82 0.35
C ILE A 61 1.25 16.00 0.71
N GLY A 62 0.80 16.81 1.67
CA GLY A 62 1.59 17.94 2.18
C GLY A 62 2.96 17.51 2.73
N LYS A 63 3.99 18.32 2.49
CA LYS A 63 5.40 18.02 2.79
C LYS A 63 5.65 17.43 4.19
N GLY A 64 5.11 18.04 5.24
CA GLY A 64 5.30 17.56 6.61
C GLY A 64 4.66 16.18 6.84
N SER A 65 3.45 15.98 6.32
CA SER A 65 2.74 14.70 6.40
C SER A 65 3.48 13.61 5.61
N LEU A 66 3.92 13.93 4.40
CA LEU A 66 4.66 13.00 3.55
C LEU A 66 5.95 12.52 4.23
N SER A 67 6.69 13.43 4.86
CA SER A 67 7.90 13.09 5.62
C SER A 67 7.60 12.09 6.75
N ASN A 68 6.59 12.36 7.58
CA ASN A 68 6.18 11.47 8.68
C ASN A 68 5.69 10.11 8.17
N HIS A 69 4.97 10.07 7.06
CA HIS A 69 4.52 8.82 6.46
C HIS A 69 5.68 8.00 5.89
N ILE A 70 6.62 8.62 5.19
CA ILE A 70 7.83 7.96 4.69
C ILE A 70 8.66 7.40 5.85
N GLU A 71 8.84 8.16 6.93
CA GLU A 71 9.57 7.70 8.12
C GLU A 71 8.91 6.45 8.72
N LYS A 72 7.59 6.46 8.91
CA LYS A 72 6.85 5.28 9.41
C LYS A 72 6.96 4.08 8.48
N LEU A 73 6.88 4.29 7.16
CA LEU A 73 7.07 3.22 6.16
C LEU A 73 8.51 2.67 6.20
N ALA A 74 9.51 3.53 6.36
CA ALA A 74 10.91 3.15 6.46
C ALA A 74 11.18 2.34 7.73
N SER A 75 10.70 2.80 8.89
CA SER A 75 10.81 2.09 10.17
C SER A 75 10.13 0.73 10.17
N SER A 76 9.12 0.53 9.32
CA SER A 76 8.48 -0.77 9.12
C SER A 76 9.19 -1.66 8.07
N GLY A 77 10.23 -1.14 7.41
CA GLY A 77 11.00 -1.84 6.37
C GLY A 77 10.30 -1.95 5.02
N LEU A 78 9.25 -1.17 4.75
CA LEU A 78 8.51 -1.22 3.48
C LEU A 78 9.14 -0.35 2.39
N VAL A 79 9.91 0.66 2.78
CA VAL A 79 10.66 1.53 1.87
C VAL A 79 12.06 1.78 2.42
N ASN A 80 13.01 2.02 1.52
CA ASN A 80 14.33 2.53 1.83
C ASN A 80 14.37 4.02 1.49
N VAL A 81 15.05 4.81 2.32
CA VAL A 81 15.24 6.25 2.12
C VAL A 81 16.73 6.53 2.07
N ARG A 82 17.20 7.22 1.01
CA ARG A 82 18.60 7.65 0.90
C ARG A 82 18.70 9.06 0.34
N THR A 83 19.72 9.78 0.77
CA THR A 83 20.09 11.06 0.17
C THR A 83 21.18 10.83 -0.87
N VAL A 84 20.97 11.34 -2.07
CA VAL A 84 21.97 11.34 -3.14
C VAL A 84 22.40 12.79 -3.41
N PHE A 85 23.71 13.02 -3.52
CA PHE A 85 24.27 14.33 -3.85
C PHE A 85 24.44 14.43 -5.36
N ARG A 86 23.78 15.41 -5.98
CA ARG A 86 23.92 15.76 -7.40
C ARG A 86 24.51 17.16 -7.52
N SER A 87 24.93 17.54 -8.72
CA SER A 87 25.38 18.91 -9.02
C SER A 87 24.33 19.97 -8.67
N SER A 88 23.04 19.63 -8.73
CA SER A 88 21.92 20.49 -8.34
C SER A 88 21.60 20.48 -6.83
N GLY A 89 22.46 19.90 -5.99
CA GLY A 89 22.25 19.72 -4.55
C GLY A 89 21.71 18.34 -4.14
N PRO A 90 21.48 18.12 -2.84
CA PRO A 90 21.00 16.85 -2.30
C PRO A 90 19.56 16.54 -2.72
N ARG A 91 19.29 15.26 -3.00
CA ARG A 91 17.96 14.73 -3.32
C ARG A 91 17.65 13.53 -2.45
N VAL A 92 16.47 13.50 -1.86
CA VAL A 92 15.98 12.33 -1.11
C VAL A 92 15.27 11.39 -2.08
N ILE A 93 15.72 10.14 -2.12
CA ILE A 93 15.16 9.05 -2.91
C ILE A 93 14.48 8.06 -1.97
N ILE A 94 13.26 7.70 -2.32
CA ILE A 94 12.44 6.71 -1.64
C ILE A 94 12.26 5.54 -2.60
N GLU A 95 12.57 4.33 -2.16
CA GLU A 95 12.54 3.12 -2.97
C GLU A 95 11.78 2.01 -2.24
N ILE A 96 10.86 1.34 -2.93
CA ILE A 96 10.10 0.23 -2.32
C ILE A 96 11.02 -0.97 -2.08
N THR A 97 10.89 -1.60 -0.92
CA THR A 97 11.60 -2.85 -0.62
C THR A 97 10.83 -4.07 -1.13
N GLU A 98 11.45 -5.25 -1.12
CA GLU A 98 10.72 -6.50 -1.39
C GLU A 98 9.57 -6.72 -0.40
N LYS A 99 9.76 -6.38 0.89
CA LYS A 99 8.68 -6.40 1.89
C LYS A 99 7.54 -5.46 1.50
N GLY A 100 7.86 -4.26 1.01
CA GLY A 100 6.88 -3.31 0.48
C GLY A 100 6.11 -3.85 -0.73
N LYS A 101 6.81 -4.46 -1.69
CA LYS A 101 6.20 -5.09 -2.87
C LYS A 101 5.27 -6.24 -2.49
N LEU A 102 5.65 -7.08 -1.53
CA LEU A 102 4.80 -8.16 -1.03
C LEU A 102 3.52 -7.62 -0.35
N ALA A 103 3.63 -6.54 0.44
CA ALA A 103 2.47 -5.89 1.03
C ALA A 103 1.51 -5.32 -0.03
N TYR A 104 2.06 -4.64 -1.06
CA TYR A 104 1.27 -4.19 -2.20
C TYR A 104 0.62 -5.36 -2.96
N LYS A 105 1.38 -6.44 -3.21
CA LYS A 105 0.89 -7.62 -3.92
C LYS A 105 -0.31 -8.21 -3.19
N LYS A 106 -0.18 -8.50 -1.88
CA LYS A 106 -1.28 -9.02 -1.04
C LYS A 106 -2.52 -8.12 -1.12
N TYR A 107 -2.35 -6.81 -0.92
CA TYR A 107 -3.44 -5.85 -1.04
C TYR A 107 -4.12 -5.90 -2.42
N SER A 108 -3.33 -5.88 -3.49
CA SER A 108 -3.84 -5.88 -4.87
C SER A 108 -4.53 -7.17 -5.27
N GLU A 109 -4.09 -8.33 -4.74
CA GLU A 109 -4.72 -9.63 -4.98
C GLU A 109 -6.08 -9.72 -4.29
N ILE A 110 -6.17 -9.25 -3.05
CA ILE A 110 -7.45 -9.20 -2.33
C ILE A 110 -8.42 -8.26 -3.05
N LEU A 111 -7.98 -7.08 -3.47
CA LEU A 111 -8.85 -6.18 -4.24
C LEU A 111 -9.30 -6.79 -5.56
N ARG A 112 -8.40 -7.37 -6.36
CA ARG A 112 -8.74 -8.02 -7.64
C ARG A 112 -9.76 -9.16 -7.50
N TYR A 113 -9.86 -9.76 -6.32
CA TYR A 113 -10.88 -10.76 -6.04
C TYR A 113 -12.25 -10.12 -5.74
N LEU A 114 -12.25 -8.96 -5.08
CA LEU A 114 -13.46 -8.30 -4.57
C LEU A 114 -14.18 -7.40 -5.59
N ILE A 115 -13.49 -6.90 -6.63
CA ILE A 115 -14.02 -5.98 -7.64
C ILE A 115 -13.90 -6.56 -9.06
#